data_AF-A0A9W3TJ13-F1
#
_entry.id   AF-A0A9W3TJ13-F1
#
_cell.length_a   1.000
_cell.length_b   1.000
_cell.length_c   1.000
_cell.angle_alpha   90.00
_cell.angle_beta   90.00
_cell.angle_gamma   90.00
#
_symmetry.space_group_name_H-M   'P 1'
#
loop_
_entity.id
_entity.type
_entity.pdbx_description
1 polymer ?
#
loop_
_entity_poly.entity_id
_entity_poly.type
_entity_poly.pdbx_seq_one_letter_code
_entity_poly.pdbx_strand_id
1 'polypeptide(L)'
;MKAVAKNIIISFVFAVLGIIWLALNLRGNHEWILYWIDVLLAYLSLFFLILVYCKNEYNKKLPKVLIKIAVISFNTGALGILIGIIYELLEKWTYKILMLYWLVILFLYLMTIISLVILVFVNRNDPSYNWLYKILILLSILFTLGPVIFPVVLTIIGNVMNASGGWSNI
;
A
#
# COMPACT_ATOMS: atom_id res chain seq x y z
N MET A 1 8.78 24.87 6.58
CA MET A 1 8.79 23.93 5.42
C MET A 1 7.58 24.21 4.53
N LYS A 2 7.73 24.28 3.21
CA LYS A 2 6.56 24.25 2.30
C LYS A 2 5.76 22.98 2.61
N ALA A 3 4.42 23.07 2.64
CA ALA A 3 3.53 21.97 3.03
C ALA A 3 3.80 20.66 2.24
N VAL A 4 4.22 20.78 0.98
CA VAL A 4 4.62 19.67 0.11
C VAL A 4 5.81 18.89 0.67
N ALA A 5 6.92 19.57 1.02
CA ALA A 5 8.11 18.94 1.55
C ALA A 5 7.85 18.21 2.88
N LYS A 6 7.03 18.81 3.75
CA LYS A 6 6.60 18.19 5.02
C LYS A 6 5.93 16.84 4.77
N ASN A 7 4.97 16.79 3.85
CA ASN A 7 4.24 15.55 3.56
C ASN A 7 5.14 14.47 2.93
N ILE A 8 6.08 14.86 2.07
CA ILE A 8 7.05 13.92 1.47
C ILE A 8 7.94 13.30 2.55
N ILE A 9 8.45 14.11 3.49
CA ILE A 9 9.27 13.63 4.60
C ILE A 9 8.46 12.69 5.51
N ILE A 10 7.22 13.07 5.85
CA ILE A 10 6.35 12.23 6.67
C ILE A 10 6.08 10.89 5.98
N SER A 11 5.76 10.91 4.67
CA SER A 11 5.61 9.68 3.90
C SER A 11 6.86 8.80 3.99
N PHE A 12 8.03 9.39 3.78
CA PHE A 12 9.29 8.66 3.83
C PHE A 12 9.54 8.01 5.19
N VAL A 13 9.29 8.74 6.29
CA VAL A 13 9.40 8.19 7.65
C VAL A 13 8.47 6.99 7.84
N PHE A 14 7.21 7.08 7.44
CA PHE A 14 6.28 5.95 7.53
C PHE A 14 6.72 4.76 6.67
N ALA A 15 7.25 5.00 5.46
CA ALA A 15 7.73 3.93 4.60
C ALA A 15 8.94 3.19 5.22
N VAL A 16 9.88 3.94 5.80
CA VAL A 16 11.05 3.36 6.51
C VAL A 16 10.60 2.58 7.74
N LEU A 17 9.66 3.11 8.53
CA LEU A 17 9.10 2.39 9.68
C LEU A 17 8.42 1.08 9.25
N GLY A 18 7.69 1.08 8.14
CA GLY A 18 7.10 -0.15 7.58
C GLY A 18 8.17 -1.19 7.21
N ILE A 19 9.28 -0.78 6.60
CA ILE A 19 10.39 -1.69 6.29
C ILE A 19 11.05 -2.24 7.57
N ILE A 20 11.25 -1.39 8.58
CA ILE A 20 11.81 -1.81 9.88
C ILE A 20 10.89 -2.83 10.54
N TRP A 21 9.58 -2.56 10.58
CA TRP A 21 8.60 -3.46 11.16
C TRP A 21 8.55 -4.80 10.40
N LEU A 22 8.58 -4.76 9.07
CA LEU A 22 8.63 -5.96 8.23
C LEU A 22 9.88 -6.80 8.57
N ALA A 23 11.04 -6.15 8.72
CA ALA A 23 12.28 -6.86 9.06
C ALA A 23 12.24 -7.51 10.46
N LEU A 24 11.56 -6.89 11.43
CA LEU A 24 11.33 -7.47 12.75
C LEU A 24 10.36 -8.66 12.68
N ASN A 25 9.28 -8.49 11.93
CA ASN A 25 8.28 -9.51 11.67
C ASN A 25 8.86 -10.75 10.96
N LEU A 26 9.79 -10.57 10.03
CA LEU A 26 10.51 -11.68 9.38
C LEU A 26 11.50 -12.42 10.28
N ARG A 27 11.98 -11.77 11.35
CA ARG A 27 12.97 -12.34 12.28
C ARG A 27 12.35 -13.02 13.49
N GLY A 28 11.16 -12.59 13.91
CA GLY A 28 10.44 -13.17 15.04
C GLY A 28 9.26 -14.03 14.59
N ASN A 29 8.85 -14.97 15.43
CA ASN A 29 7.63 -15.75 15.20
C ASN A 29 6.41 -14.97 15.71
N HIS A 30 6.07 -13.87 15.02
CA HIS A 30 4.96 -13.00 15.41
C HIS A 30 3.62 -13.54 14.88
N GLU A 31 2.55 -13.28 15.62
CA GLU A 31 1.19 -13.61 15.19
C GLU A 31 0.85 -12.91 13.87
N TRP A 32 0.09 -13.59 13.01
CA TRP A 32 -0.29 -13.09 11.68
C TRP A 32 -0.91 -11.69 11.72
N ILE A 33 -1.68 -11.38 12.77
CA ILE A 33 -2.36 -10.10 12.91
C ILE A 33 -1.36 -8.92 12.98
N LEU A 34 -0.15 -9.14 13.49
CA LEU A 34 0.87 -8.12 13.65
C LEU A 34 1.54 -7.74 12.31
N TYR A 35 1.42 -8.57 11.27
CA TYR A 35 1.84 -8.18 9.92
C TYR A 35 0.97 -7.06 9.34
N TRP A 36 -0.25 -6.85 9.83
CA TRP A 36 -1.10 -5.75 9.35
C TRP A 36 -0.65 -4.38 9.83
N ILE A 37 0.24 -4.31 10.83
CA ILE A 37 0.90 -3.06 11.22
C ILE A 37 1.84 -2.56 10.09
N ASP A 38 2.52 -3.48 9.39
CA ASP A 38 3.32 -3.16 8.21
C ASP A 38 2.48 -2.47 7.14
N VAL A 39 1.30 -3.05 6.89
CA VAL A 39 0.33 -2.54 5.92
C VAL A 39 -0.18 -1.16 6.33
N LEU A 40 -0.50 -0.96 7.61
CA LEU A 40 -0.94 0.34 8.14
C LEU A 40 0.11 1.43 7.92
N LEU A 41 1.38 1.14 8.25
CA LEU A 41 2.48 2.08 8.07
C LEU A 41 2.69 2.42 6.58
N ALA A 42 2.61 1.42 5.71
CA ALA A 42 2.69 1.64 4.27
C ALA A 42 1.52 2.49 3.73
N TYR A 43 0.29 2.23 4.17
CA TYR A 43 -0.88 2.99 3.76
C TYR A 43 -0.82 4.45 4.26
N LEU A 44 -0.32 4.69 5.47
CA LEU A 44 -0.06 6.05 5.97
C LEU A 44 0.98 6.77 5.09
N SER A 45 2.06 6.08 4.70
CA SER A 45 3.03 6.66 3.76
C SER A 45 2.38 7.09 2.44
N LEU A 46 1.63 6.18 1.82
CA LEU A 46 0.95 6.43 0.54
C LEU A 46 -0.10 7.55 0.65
N PHE A 47 -0.81 7.62 1.78
CA PHE A 47 -1.77 8.70 2.05
C PHE A 47 -1.12 10.08 1.96
N PHE A 48 0.03 10.27 2.61
CA PHE A 48 0.75 11.55 2.55
C PHE A 48 1.27 11.87 1.15
N LEU A 49 1.67 10.87 0.35
CA LEU A 49 2.01 11.08 -1.07
C LEU A 49 0.80 11.47 -1.90
N ILE A 50 -0.33 10.80 -1.74
CA ILE A 50 -1.57 11.13 -2.45
C ILE A 50 -1.99 12.58 -2.12
N LEU A 51 -1.90 13.00 -0.85
CA LEU A 51 -2.16 14.39 -0.46
C LEU A 51 -1.24 15.40 -1.16
N VAL A 52 0.01 15.04 -1.37
CA VAL A 52 0.97 15.88 -2.11
C VAL A 52 0.52 16.07 -3.54
N TYR A 53 0.01 15.02 -4.19
CA TYR A 53 -0.51 15.15 -5.55
C TYR A 53 -1.86 15.88 -5.59
N CYS A 54 -2.81 15.59 -4.70
CA CYS A 54 -4.14 16.23 -4.69
C CYS A 54 -4.11 17.75 -4.48
N LYS A 55 -3.08 18.28 -3.80
CA LYS A 55 -2.95 19.72 -3.52
C LYS A 55 -2.40 20.56 -4.68
N ASN A 56 -1.85 19.95 -5.72
CA ASN A 56 -1.30 20.71 -6.85
C ASN A 56 -2.33 20.81 -7.97
N GLU A 57 -2.45 22.00 -8.56
CA GLU A 57 -3.29 22.21 -9.74
C GLU A 57 -2.58 21.69 -10.98
N TYR A 58 -3.09 20.60 -11.56
CA TYR A 58 -2.59 20.10 -12.84
C TYR A 58 -3.43 20.62 -13.99
N ASN A 59 -2.79 21.27 -14.96
CA ASN A 59 -3.47 21.69 -16.19
C ASN A 59 -3.69 20.54 -17.18
N LYS A 60 -2.94 19.44 -17.04
CA LYS A 60 -2.99 18.30 -17.95
C LYS A 60 -4.06 17.28 -17.54
N LYS A 61 -4.75 16.69 -18.54
CA LYS A 61 -5.80 15.67 -18.34
C LYS A 61 -5.27 14.39 -17.67
N LEU A 62 -4.09 13.92 -18.07
CA LEU A 62 -3.52 12.65 -17.62
C LEU A 62 -3.20 12.62 -16.11
N PRO A 63 -2.49 13.60 -15.51
CA PRO A 63 -2.30 13.67 -14.06
C PRO A 63 -3.62 13.67 -13.27
N LYS A 64 -4.64 14.40 -13.74
CA LYS A 64 -5.96 14.41 -13.08
C LYS A 64 -6.59 13.02 -13.04
N VAL A 65 -6.52 12.27 -14.14
CA VAL A 65 -7.06 10.91 -14.22
C VAL A 65 -6.27 9.97 -13.30
N LEU A 66 -4.94 10.01 -13.34
CA LEU A 66 -4.10 9.16 -12.49
C LEU A 66 -4.32 9.41 -11.00
N ILE A 67 -4.52 10.67 -10.58
CA ILE A 67 -4.83 10.99 -9.18
C ILE A 67 -6.18 10.40 -8.77
N LYS A 68 -7.20 10.48 -9.63
CA LYS A 68 -8.50 9.85 -9.35
C LYS A 68 -8.37 8.34 -9.21
N ILE A 69 -7.62 7.68 -10.11
CA ILE A 69 -7.37 6.24 -10.03
C ILE A 69 -6.63 5.90 -8.74
N ALA A 70 -5.57 6.65 -8.40
CA ALA A 70 -4.81 6.44 -7.16
C ALA A 70 -5.69 6.61 -5.92
N VAL A 71 -6.51 7.67 -5.84
CA VAL A 71 -7.41 7.93 -4.71
C VAL A 71 -8.47 6.83 -4.58
N ILE A 72 -9.12 6.44 -5.67
CA ILE A 72 -10.17 5.42 -5.63
C ILE A 72 -9.57 4.07 -5.23
N SER A 73 -8.52 3.62 -5.94
CA SER A 73 -7.87 2.34 -5.65
C SER A 73 -7.29 2.27 -4.23
N PHE A 74 -6.67 3.35 -3.75
CA PHE A 74 -6.15 3.45 -2.38
C PHE A 74 -7.26 3.30 -1.34
N ASN A 75 -8.34 4.07 -1.44
CA ASN A 75 -9.41 4.04 -0.45
C ASN A 75 -10.18 2.72 -0.49
N THR A 76 -10.49 2.21 -1.69
CA THR A 76 -11.13 0.90 -1.85
C THR A 76 -10.24 -0.22 -1.33
N GLY A 77 -8.94 -0.16 -1.58
CA GLY A 77 -7.97 -1.12 -1.06
C GLY A 77 -7.89 -1.08 0.47
N ALA A 78 -7.81 0.11 1.08
CA ALA A 78 -7.75 0.28 2.54
C ALA A 78 -9.00 -0.29 3.24
N LEU A 79 -10.19 0.07 2.74
CA LEU A 79 -11.46 -0.47 3.25
C LEU A 79 -11.55 -1.98 3.00
N GLY A 80 -11.09 -2.43 1.84
CA GLY A 80 -11.09 -3.84 1.48
C GLY A 80 -10.18 -4.67 2.38
N ILE A 81 -9.00 -4.17 2.77
CA ILE A 81 -8.14 -4.85 3.76
C ILE A 81 -8.89 -5.01 5.09
N LEU A 82 -9.53 -3.95 5.57
CA LEU A 82 -10.27 -4.01 6.84
C LEU A 82 -11.43 -5.02 6.78
N ILE A 83 -12.20 -5.03 5.69
CA ILE A 83 -13.27 -6.02 5.48
C ILE A 83 -12.68 -7.43 5.38
N GLY A 84 -11.60 -7.62 4.62
CA GLY A 84 -10.93 -8.91 4.47
C GLY A 84 -10.51 -9.50 5.80
N ILE A 85 -9.81 -8.72 6.64
CA ILE A 85 -9.39 -9.15 7.98
C ILE A 85 -10.60 -9.55 8.83
N ILE A 86 -11.66 -8.73 8.87
CA ILE A 86 -12.87 -9.03 9.67
C ILE A 86 -13.52 -10.34 9.21
N TYR A 87 -13.68 -10.53 7.90
CA TYR A 87 -14.35 -11.74 7.37
C TYR A 87 -13.51 -13.00 7.52
N GLU A 88 -12.18 -12.86 7.50
CA GLU A 88 -11.25 -13.94 7.78
C GLU A 88 -11.28 -14.33 9.26
N LEU A 89 -11.25 -13.36 10.18
CA LEU A 89 -11.37 -13.61 11.63
C LEU A 89 -12.72 -14.20 12.05
N LEU A 90 -13.80 -13.85 11.35
CA LEU A 90 -15.14 -14.37 11.62
C LEU A 90 -15.43 -15.70 10.90
N GLU A 91 -14.49 -16.20 10.10
CA GLU A 91 -14.63 -17.42 9.28
C GLU A 91 -15.92 -17.45 8.44
N LYS A 92 -16.37 -16.29 7.97
CA LYS A 92 -17.66 -16.15 7.28
C LYS A 92 -17.61 -16.55 5.82
N TRP A 93 -16.44 -16.45 5.20
CA TRP A 93 -16.23 -16.77 3.81
C TRP A 93 -15.38 -18.04 3.69
N THR A 94 -15.66 -18.82 2.66
CA THR A 94 -14.81 -19.97 2.33
C THR A 94 -13.41 -19.49 1.95
N TYR A 95 -12.38 -20.27 2.27
CA TYR A 95 -10.98 -19.93 1.97
C TYR A 95 -10.74 -19.64 0.48
N LYS A 96 -11.49 -20.29 -0.43
CA LYS A 96 -11.42 -20.02 -1.88
C LYS A 96 -11.92 -18.60 -2.23
N ILE A 97 -12.97 -18.13 -1.57
CA ILE A 97 -13.50 -16.77 -1.76
C ILE A 97 -12.52 -15.75 -1.17
N LEU A 98 -12.00 -16.00 0.04
CA LEU A 98 -11.00 -15.13 0.68
C LEU A 98 -9.72 -15.00 -0.16
N MET A 99 -9.20 -16.10 -0.71
CA MET A 99 -8.05 -16.07 -1.62
C MET A 99 -8.29 -15.15 -2.84
N LEU A 100 -9.43 -15.32 -3.54
CA LEU A 100 -9.76 -14.47 -4.68
C LEU A 100 -9.95 -13.01 -4.26
N TYR A 101 -10.53 -12.77 -3.09
CA TYR A 101 -10.69 -11.45 -2.52
C TYR A 101 -9.35 -10.77 -2.28
N TRP A 102 -8.41 -11.44 -1.64
CA TRP A 102 -7.06 -10.92 -1.39
C TRP A 102 -6.28 -10.64 -2.68
N LEU A 103 -6.53 -11.41 -3.76
CA LEU A 103 -5.98 -11.12 -5.09
C LEU A 103 -6.54 -9.80 -5.65
N VAL A 104 -7.83 -9.51 -5.45
CA VAL A 104 -8.42 -8.21 -5.81
C VAL A 104 -7.80 -7.08 -4.99
N ILE A 105 -7.56 -7.27 -3.69
CA ILE A 105 -6.88 -6.28 -2.84
C ILE A 105 -5.46 -6.00 -3.35
N LEU A 106 -4.71 -7.05 -3.68
CA LEU A 106 -3.36 -6.92 -4.25
C LEU A 106 -3.39 -6.13 -5.57
N PHE A 107 -4.37 -6.42 -6.44
CA PHE A 107 -4.55 -5.70 -7.69
C PHE A 107 -4.85 -4.21 -7.47
N LEU A 108 -5.74 -3.87 -6.53
CA LEU A 108 -6.04 -2.48 -6.18
C LEU A 108 -4.80 -1.74 -5.67
N TYR A 109 -4.00 -2.38 -4.81
CA TYR A 109 -2.74 -1.83 -4.34
C TYR A 109 -1.77 -1.54 -5.49
N LEU A 110 -1.58 -2.49 -6.42
CA LEU A 110 -0.71 -2.29 -7.59
C LEU A 110 -1.20 -1.13 -8.46
N MET A 111 -2.52 -0.97 -8.65
CA MET A 111 -3.09 0.17 -9.39
C MET A 111 -2.76 1.52 -8.73
N THR A 112 -2.78 1.60 -7.39
CA THR A 112 -2.34 2.79 -6.65
C THR A 112 -0.87 3.08 -6.90
N ILE A 113 0.00 2.08 -6.76
CA ILE A 113 1.45 2.22 -6.94
C ILE A 113 1.79 2.65 -8.37
N ILE A 114 1.28 1.96 -9.39
CA ILE A 114 1.54 2.27 -10.79
C ILE A 114 1.11 3.71 -11.10
N SER A 115 -0.07 4.12 -10.62
CA SER A 115 -0.57 5.48 -10.83
C SER A 115 0.36 6.54 -10.21
N LEU A 116 0.85 6.30 -8.99
CA LEU A 116 1.78 7.20 -8.31
C LEU A 116 3.15 7.27 -9.00
N VAL A 117 3.69 6.13 -9.44
CA VAL A 117 4.95 6.09 -10.18
C VAL A 117 4.85 6.88 -11.48
N ILE A 118 3.77 6.69 -12.26
CA ILE A 118 3.56 7.46 -13.49
C ILE A 118 3.42 8.96 -13.17
N LEU A 119 2.72 9.32 -12.09
CA LEU A 119 2.59 10.72 -11.65
C LEU A 119 3.93 11.39 -11.33
N VAL A 120 4.88 10.67 -10.72
CA VAL A 120 6.24 11.17 -10.50
C VAL A 120 6.90 11.56 -11.82
N PHE A 121 6.79 10.71 -12.85
CA PHE A 121 7.44 10.94 -14.14
C PHE A 121 6.73 11.99 -15.00
N VAL A 122 5.40 12.08 -14.94
CA VAL A 122 4.64 13.02 -15.77
C VAL A 122 4.75 14.46 -15.25
N ASN A 123 4.89 14.65 -13.93
CA ASN A 123 5.12 15.97 -13.33
C ASN A 123 6.61 16.36 -13.26
N ARG A 124 7.47 15.70 -14.05
CA ARG A 124 8.92 15.90 -14.05
C ARG A 124 9.38 17.34 -14.26
N ASN A 125 8.58 18.18 -14.92
CA ASN A 125 8.97 19.55 -15.31
C ASN A 125 8.36 20.64 -14.43
N ASP A 126 7.69 20.32 -13.33
CA ASP A 126 7.21 21.34 -12.40
C ASP A 126 8.39 21.89 -11.57
N PRO A 127 8.72 23.19 -11.68
CA PRO A 127 9.83 23.81 -10.94
C PRO A 127 9.62 23.77 -9.41
N SER A 128 8.42 23.43 -8.93
CA SER A 128 8.15 23.22 -7.51
C SER A 128 8.74 21.92 -6.92
N TYR A 129 9.17 20.96 -7.74
CA TYR A 129 9.75 19.68 -7.29
C TYR A 129 11.24 19.55 -7.61
N ASN A 130 12.06 19.83 -6.58
CA ASN A 130 13.49 19.53 -6.58
C ASN A 130 13.73 18.02 -6.83
N TRP A 131 14.83 17.68 -7.50
CA TRP A 131 15.20 16.29 -7.84
C TRP A 131 15.26 15.37 -6.62
N LEU A 132 15.75 15.87 -5.49
CA LEU A 132 15.76 15.13 -4.21
C LEU A 132 14.36 14.70 -3.75
N TYR A 133 13.34 15.55 -3.94
CA TYR A 133 11.97 15.20 -3.58
C TYR A 133 11.40 14.10 -4.46
N LYS A 134 11.78 14.06 -5.74
CA LYS A 134 11.37 12.97 -6.64
C LYS A 134 11.99 11.64 -6.22
N ILE A 135 13.27 11.65 -5.85
CA ILE A 135 13.95 10.47 -5.32
C ILE A 135 13.25 9.99 -4.04
N LEU A 136 12.97 10.90 -3.10
CA LEU A 136 12.29 10.55 -1.85
C LEU A 136 10.90 9.96 -2.11
N ILE A 137 10.11 10.53 -3.02
CA ILE A 137 8.80 9.97 -3.37
C ILE A 137 8.94 8.56 -3.95
N LEU A 138 9.85 8.34 -4.90
CA LEU A 138 10.07 7.02 -5.49
C LEU A 138 10.55 6.01 -4.45
N LEU A 139 11.43 6.42 -3.55
CA LEU A 139 11.93 5.58 -2.49
C LEU A 139 10.83 5.24 -1.47
N SER A 140 9.99 6.20 -1.09
CA SER A 140 8.80 5.96 -0.27
C SER A 140 7.85 4.95 -0.92
N ILE A 141 7.59 5.09 -2.23
CA ILE A 141 6.76 4.14 -2.97
C ILE A 141 7.41 2.75 -2.94
N LEU A 142 8.69 2.64 -3.27
CA LEU A 142 9.43 1.38 -3.25
C LEU A 142 9.38 0.69 -1.87
N PHE A 143 9.59 1.46 -0.81
CA PHE A 143 9.60 0.96 0.57
C PHE A 143 8.23 0.53 1.07
N THR A 144 7.13 0.94 0.42
CA THR A 144 5.80 0.45 0.78
C THR A 144 5.48 -0.92 0.17
N LEU A 145 6.23 -1.36 -0.85
CA LEU A 145 5.97 -2.61 -1.57
C LEU A 145 6.08 -3.83 -0.65
N GLY A 146 7.22 -4.00 0.02
CA GLY A 146 7.45 -5.14 0.92
C GLY A 146 6.38 -5.23 2.02
N PRO A 147 6.18 -4.16 2.82
CA PRO A 147 5.22 -4.11 3.93
C PRO A 147 3.78 -4.43 3.55
N VAL A 148 3.37 -4.25 2.28
CA VAL A 148 2.01 -4.60 1.83
C VAL A 148 1.98 -5.95 1.10
N ILE A 149 2.90 -6.18 0.17
CA ILE A 149 2.91 -7.40 -0.64
C ILE A 149 3.12 -8.63 0.24
N PHE A 150 4.03 -8.55 1.22
CA PHE A 150 4.34 -9.69 2.08
C PHE A 150 3.13 -10.23 2.84
N PRO A 151 2.43 -9.43 3.69
CA PRO A 151 1.26 -9.92 4.41
C PRO A 151 0.14 -10.37 3.48
N VAL A 152 -0.15 -9.62 2.41
CA VAL A 152 -1.24 -9.97 1.49
C VAL A 152 -0.97 -11.29 0.78
N VAL A 153 0.26 -11.52 0.30
CA VAL A 153 0.63 -12.78 -0.35
C VAL A 153 0.62 -13.95 0.64
N LEU A 154 1.10 -13.73 1.86
CA LEU A 154 1.07 -14.76 2.90
C LEU A 154 -0.37 -15.19 3.23
N THR A 155 -1.29 -14.22 3.33
CA THR A 155 -2.72 -14.49 3.51
C THR A 155 -3.33 -15.24 2.32
N ILE A 156 -2.95 -14.92 1.09
CA ILE A 156 -3.39 -15.69 -0.10
C ILE A 156 -2.92 -17.15 0.00
N ILE A 157 -1.65 -17.38 0.34
CA ILE A 157 -1.08 -18.73 0.47
C ILE A 157 -1.78 -19.51 1.59
N GLY A 158 -1.97 -18.91 2.76
CA GLY A 158 -2.68 -19.54 3.88
C GLY A 158 -4.10 -19.96 3.49
N ASN A 159 -4.83 -19.11 2.78
CA ASN A 159 -6.15 -19.43 2.25
C ASN A 159 -6.12 -20.57 1.21
N VAL A 160 -5.12 -20.64 0.34
CA VAL A 160 -4.95 -21.76 -0.62
C VAL A 160 -4.73 -23.09 0.12
N MET A 161 -3.85 -23.08 1.12
CA MET A 161 -3.54 -24.27 1.91
C MET A 161 -4.77 -24.78 2.66
N ASN A 162 -5.52 -23.88 3.28
CA ASN A 162 -6.75 -24.23 3.99
C ASN A 162 -7.86 -24.71 3.03
N ALA A 163 -7.96 -24.14 1.83
CA ALA A 163 -8.93 -24.57 0.81
C ALA A 163 -8.63 -25.97 0.21
N SER A 164 -7.36 -26.38 0.18
CA SER A 164 -6.91 -27.65 -0.40
C SER A 164 -6.94 -28.83 0.58
N GLY A 165 -7.43 -28.61 1.81
CA GLY A 165 -7.61 -29.66 2.83
C GLY A 165 -6.38 -29.91 3.71
N GLY A 166 -5.43 -28.97 3.75
CA GLY A 166 -4.13 -29.18 4.39
C GLY A 166 -3.66 -28.00 5.25
N TRP A 167 -4.41 -27.65 6.30
CA TRP A 167 -3.80 -27.12 7.54
C TRP A 167 -4.79 -27.17 8.72
N SER A 168 -4.85 -28.32 9.37
CA SER A 168 -5.24 -28.37 10.77
C SER A 168 -4.07 -27.84 11.61
N ASN A 169 -4.26 -26.70 12.28
CA ASN A 169 -3.40 -26.08 13.29
C ASN A 169 -2.06 -25.49 12.80
N ILE A 170 -2.03 -24.18 12.53
CA ILE A 170 -1.05 -23.21 13.07
C ILE A 170 -1.79 -21.90 13.33
#